data_AF-A0A2K9AM77-F1
#
_entry.id   AF-A0A2K9AM77-F1
#
_cell.length_a   1.000
_cell.length_b   1.000
_cell.length_c   1.000
_cell.angle_alpha   90.00
_cell.angle_beta   90.00
_cell.angle_gamma   90.00
#
_symmetry.space_group_name_H-M   'P 1'
#
loop_
_entity.id
_entity.type
_entity.pdbx_description
1 polymer ?
#
loop_
_entity_poly.entity_id
_entity_poly.type
_entity_poly.pdbx_seq_one_letter_code
_entity_poly.pdbx_strand_id
1 'polypeptide(L)'
;MRSDLVFHSIKYEINLNDRYIKLPTEVNVQINLDWSTYITDNPQSFNGDLYTIEDIKYINDKLVFEVYKTKYSHFIYTKNLNFKGENLCRSIASSVLITTSDDYLVFGKMSLNTTFKNIIKLIGGAFSNEDMKQNKENARNCALRELKEEVGLDYNSYKGQLSDYLIATRHNLSFINFIFLLKSKLTKSEITNLFETYKTRLINRGDYSELNSLVFVKNNKKDIINFLDNTENRLISYLKEVMLVHINQLMPGNLIEYIEIV
;
A
#
# COMPACT_ATOMS: atom_id res chain seq x y z
N MET A 1 -19.63 11.60 10.20
CA MET A 1 -19.56 10.19 9.73
C MET A 1 -18.16 9.68 10.03
N ARG A 2 -18.02 8.42 10.46
CA ARG A 2 -16.72 7.76 10.62
C ARG A 2 -16.41 6.95 9.37
N SER A 3 -15.14 6.78 9.06
CA SER A 3 -14.65 5.90 8.01
C SER A 3 -14.68 4.45 8.49
N ASP A 4 -15.07 3.55 7.60
CA ASP A 4 -15.00 2.10 7.84
C ASP A 4 -13.72 1.48 7.24
N LEU A 5 -12.95 2.27 6.48
CA LEU A 5 -11.75 1.81 5.78
C LEU A 5 -10.46 2.48 6.24
N VAL A 6 -10.53 3.57 7.00
CA VAL A 6 -9.38 4.40 7.39
C VAL A 6 -9.44 4.70 8.88
N PHE A 7 -8.36 4.41 9.58
CA PHE A 7 -8.25 4.44 11.02
C PHE A 7 -7.06 5.29 11.46
N HIS A 8 -7.09 5.80 12.69
CA HIS A 8 -5.89 6.38 13.30
C HIS A 8 -4.80 5.32 13.37
N SER A 9 -3.55 5.73 13.16
CA SER A 9 -2.44 4.85 13.52
C SER A 9 -2.48 4.57 15.02
N ILE A 10 -2.28 3.31 15.35
CA ILE A 10 -2.17 2.80 16.72
C ILE A 10 -0.82 2.08 16.82
N LYS A 11 -0.27 1.92 18.02
CA LYS A 11 0.92 1.08 18.21
C LYS A 11 0.67 -0.30 17.61
N TYR A 12 1.64 -0.79 16.85
CA TYR A 12 1.57 -2.11 16.25
C TYR A 12 2.90 -2.86 16.35
N GLU A 13 2.81 -4.17 16.18
CA GLU A 13 3.93 -5.08 15.99
C GLU A 13 3.60 -6.02 14.85
N ILE A 14 4.55 -6.24 13.95
CA ILE A 14 4.43 -7.20 12.85
C ILE A 14 5.31 -8.39 13.21
N ASN A 15 4.67 -9.50 13.55
CA ASN A 15 5.33 -10.76 13.81
C ASN A 15 5.46 -11.51 12.50
N LEU A 16 6.66 -11.48 11.96
CA LEU A 16 6.97 -12.19 10.73
C LEU A 16 7.30 -13.66 11.01
N ASN A 17 6.66 -14.53 10.24
CA ASN A 17 7.03 -15.93 10.12
C ASN A 17 7.61 -16.21 8.73
N ASP A 18 8.84 -16.73 8.71
CA ASP A 18 9.54 -17.07 7.46
C ASP A 18 8.96 -18.30 6.75
N ARG A 19 8.00 -19.00 7.37
CA ARG A 19 7.30 -20.14 6.79
C ARG A 19 6.13 -19.68 5.92
N TYR A 20 5.77 -20.53 4.97
CA TYR A 20 4.55 -20.34 4.20
C TYR A 20 3.32 -20.58 5.08
N ILE A 21 2.27 -19.79 4.86
CA ILE A 21 0.97 -19.98 5.50
C ILE A 21 0.45 -21.40 5.22
N LYS A 22 -0.12 -22.04 6.25
CA LYS A 22 -0.67 -23.39 6.12
C LYS A 22 -2.14 -23.29 5.71
N LEU A 23 -2.42 -23.60 4.45
CA LEU A 23 -3.79 -23.66 3.93
C LEU A 23 -4.33 -25.10 3.92
N PRO A 24 -5.66 -25.31 4.03
CA PRO A 24 -6.29 -26.60 3.82
C PRO A 24 -5.92 -27.21 2.46
N THR A 25 -5.90 -28.55 2.38
CA THR A 25 -5.53 -29.26 1.15
C THR A 25 -6.44 -28.89 -0.01
N GLU A 26 -7.75 -28.79 0.25
CA GLU A 26 -8.77 -28.45 -0.75
C GLU A 26 -8.57 -27.04 -1.30
N VAL A 27 -8.20 -26.09 -0.44
CA VAL A 27 -7.89 -24.70 -0.83
C VAL A 27 -6.64 -24.65 -1.71
N ASN A 28 -5.58 -25.40 -1.36
CA ASN A 28 -4.38 -25.47 -2.20
C ASN A 28 -4.66 -26.05 -3.59
N VAL A 29 -5.53 -27.06 -3.69
CA VAL A 29 -5.97 -27.60 -4.98
C VAL A 29 -6.65 -26.51 -5.81
N GLN A 30 -7.57 -25.75 -5.22
CA GLN A 30 -8.26 -24.69 -5.93
C GLN A 30 -7.33 -23.54 -6.35
N ILE A 31 -6.39 -23.13 -5.50
CA ILE A 31 -5.36 -22.13 -5.83
C ILE A 31 -4.55 -22.57 -7.05
N ASN A 32 -4.17 -23.85 -7.13
CA ASN A 32 -3.40 -24.37 -8.25
C ASN A 32 -4.20 -24.41 -9.55
N LEU A 33 -5.49 -24.75 -9.47
CA LEU A 33 -6.41 -24.71 -10.62
C LEU A 33 -6.57 -23.27 -11.13
N ASP A 34 -6.91 -22.34 -10.24
CA ASP A 34 -7.07 -20.92 -10.56
C ASP A 34 -5.79 -20.33 -11.18
N TRP A 35 -4.63 -20.68 -10.62
CA TRP A 35 -3.34 -20.24 -11.14
C TRP A 35 -3.07 -20.79 -12.54
N SER A 36 -3.35 -22.07 -12.78
CA SER A 36 -3.16 -22.70 -14.09
C SER A 36 -4.03 -22.04 -15.17
N THR A 37 -5.27 -21.69 -14.83
CA THR A 37 -6.13 -20.89 -15.71
C THR A 37 -5.55 -19.49 -15.92
N TYR A 38 -5.16 -18.79 -14.84
CA TYR A 38 -4.65 -17.42 -14.91
C TYR A 38 -3.39 -17.27 -15.79
N ILE A 39 -2.44 -18.21 -15.71
CA ILE A 39 -1.22 -18.16 -16.53
C ILE A 39 -1.47 -18.46 -18.01
N THR A 40 -2.56 -19.14 -18.35
CA THR A 40 -2.94 -19.35 -19.75
C THR A 40 -3.24 -18.01 -20.42
N ASP A 41 -3.93 -17.12 -19.71
CA ASP A 41 -4.25 -15.77 -20.19
C ASP A 41 -3.11 -14.76 -19.96
N ASN A 42 -2.20 -15.05 -19.02
CA ASN A 42 -1.13 -14.15 -18.60
C ASN A 42 0.22 -14.87 -18.55
N PRO A 43 0.77 -15.34 -19.69
CA PRO A 43 1.92 -16.26 -19.74
C PRO A 43 3.23 -15.66 -19.21
N GLN A 44 3.31 -14.34 -19.07
CA GLN A 44 4.46 -13.63 -18.49
C GLN A 44 4.39 -13.50 -16.96
N SER A 45 3.30 -13.95 -16.34
CA SER A 45 3.13 -13.84 -14.89
C SER A 45 3.99 -14.87 -14.15
N PHE A 46 4.63 -14.42 -13.08
CA PHE A 46 5.44 -15.27 -12.22
C PHE A 46 4.75 -15.50 -10.86
N ASN A 47 4.81 -16.72 -10.33
CA ASN A 47 4.23 -17.04 -9.02
C ASN A 47 5.19 -16.66 -7.87
N GLY A 48 5.41 -15.36 -7.74
CA GLY A 48 6.34 -14.80 -6.76
C GLY A 48 5.88 -14.93 -5.32
N ASP A 49 6.84 -14.73 -4.40
CA ASP A 49 6.58 -14.66 -2.97
C ASP A 49 5.84 -13.37 -2.62
N LEU A 50 4.87 -13.49 -1.74
CA LEU A 50 4.15 -12.40 -1.11
C LEU A 50 4.08 -12.62 0.40
N TYR A 51 3.54 -11.63 1.10
CA TYR A 51 3.17 -11.74 2.50
C TYR A 51 1.66 -11.60 2.69
N THR A 52 1.11 -12.41 3.58
CA THR A 52 -0.29 -12.35 4.00
C THR A 52 -0.37 -12.26 5.51
N ILE A 53 -1.37 -11.51 5.97
CA ILE A 53 -1.77 -11.51 7.38
C ILE A 53 -2.60 -12.77 7.63
N GLU A 54 -2.21 -13.59 8.59
CA GLU A 54 -2.99 -14.73 9.07
C GLU A 54 -3.96 -14.27 10.17
N ASP A 55 -3.47 -13.44 11.09
CA ASP A 55 -4.22 -13.06 12.30
C ASP A 55 -3.87 -11.62 12.74
N ILE A 56 -4.82 -10.95 13.38
CA ILE A 56 -4.66 -9.61 13.95
C ILE A 56 -5.23 -9.62 15.36
N LYS A 57 -4.40 -9.35 16.37
CA LYS A 57 -4.81 -9.33 17.77
C LYS A 57 -4.56 -7.98 18.40
N TYR A 58 -5.40 -7.58 19.34
CA TYR A 58 -5.13 -6.44 20.21
C TYR A 58 -4.65 -6.93 21.57
N ILE A 59 -3.38 -6.68 21.90
CA ILE A 59 -2.73 -7.19 23.13
C ILE A 59 -1.79 -6.12 23.67
N ASN A 60 -1.88 -5.80 24.96
CA ASN A 60 -1.00 -4.82 25.64
C ASN A 60 -0.95 -3.45 24.92
N ASP A 61 -2.13 -2.89 24.62
CA ASP A 61 -2.31 -1.59 23.98
C ASP A 61 -1.66 -1.44 22.58
N LYS A 62 -1.49 -2.55 21.86
CA LYS A 62 -1.00 -2.57 20.47
C LYS A 62 -1.71 -3.62 19.63
N LEU A 63 -1.75 -3.39 18.32
CA LEU A 63 -2.12 -4.42 17.35
C LEU A 63 -0.92 -5.31 17.06
N VAL A 64 -1.14 -6.62 17.01
CA VAL A 64 -0.15 -7.63 16.66
C VAL A 64 -0.62 -8.31 15.39
N PHE A 65 0.13 -8.13 14.31
CA PHE A 65 -0.13 -8.73 13.01
C PHE A 65 0.75 -9.97 12.86
N GLU A 66 0.15 -11.15 12.75
CA GLU A 66 0.86 -12.38 12.43
C GLU A 66 0.94 -12.51 10.91
N VAL A 67 2.14 -12.44 10.35
CA VAL A 67 2.38 -12.35 8.90
C VAL A 67 3.22 -13.51 8.42
N TYR A 68 2.76 -14.17 7.36
CA TYR A 68 3.39 -15.35 6.77
C TYR A 68 3.71 -15.14 5.30
N LYS A 69 4.69 -15.91 4.80
CA LYS A 69 4.91 -16.01 3.35
C LYS A 69 3.72 -16.68 2.68
N THR A 70 3.42 -16.23 1.47
CA THR A 70 2.42 -16.82 0.58
C THR A 70 2.89 -16.65 -0.86
N LYS A 71 2.05 -17.05 -1.81
CA LYS A 71 2.33 -16.97 -3.25
C LYS A 71 1.33 -16.04 -3.95
N TYR A 72 1.75 -15.43 -5.06
CA TYR A 72 0.87 -14.62 -5.90
C TYR A 72 -0.39 -15.39 -6.35
N SER A 73 -0.28 -16.69 -6.58
CA SER A 73 -1.43 -17.56 -6.86
C SER A 73 -2.52 -17.52 -5.78
N HIS A 74 -2.14 -17.42 -4.50
CA HIS A 74 -3.10 -17.30 -3.40
C HIS A 74 -3.85 -15.94 -3.46
N PHE A 75 -3.15 -14.86 -3.85
CA PHE A 75 -3.79 -13.57 -4.10
C PHE A 75 -4.78 -13.63 -5.29
N ILE A 76 -4.40 -14.29 -6.39
CA ILE A 76 -5.30 -14.46 -7.54
C ILE A 76 -6.56 -15.25 -7.16
N TYR A 77 -6.41 -16.37 -6.46
CA TYR A 77 -7.54 -17.13 -5.92
C TYR A 77 -8.46 -16.27 -5.05
N THR A 78 -7.88 -15.51 -4.12
CA THR A 78 -8.63 -14.59 -3.25
C THR A 78 -9.38 -13.53 -4.05
N LYS A 79 -8.76 -12.98 -5.09
CA LYS A 79 -9.38 -12.02 -6.00
C LYS A 79 -10.55 -12.63 -6.76
N ASN A 80 -10.43 -13.87 -7.25
CA ASN A 80 -11.51 -14.59 -7.94
C ASN A 80 -12.72 -14.84 -7.03
N LEU A 81 -12.49 -14.99 -5.72
CA LEU A 81 -13.56 -15.07 -4.70
C LEU A 81 -14.12 -13.71 -4.29
N ASN A 82 -13.70 -12.61 -4.92
CA ASN A 82 -14.06 -11.25 -4.52
C ASN A 82 -13.73 -10.94 -3.04
N PHE A 83 -12.61 -11.49 -2.53
CA PHE A 83 -12.15 -11.29 -1.16
C PHE A 83 -13.18 -11.70 -0.09
N LYS A 84 -13.90 -12.81 -0.32
CA LYS A 84 -14.86 -13.41 0.62
C LYS A 84 -14.46 -14.84 0.99
N GLY A 85 -14.59 -15.18 2.27
CA GLY A 85 -14.23 -16.49 2.82
C GLY A 85 -13.17 -16.39 3.93
N GLU A 86 -12.76 -17.54 4.46
CA GLU A 86 -11.86 -17.62 5.62
C GLU A 86 -10.37 -17.64 5.21
N ASN A 87 -10.05 -18.30 4.09
CA ASN A 87 -8.68 -18.52 3.62
C ASN A 87 -8.26 -17.45 2.60
N LEU A 88 -8.38 -16.17 2.98
CA LEU A 88 -8.02 -15.06 2.11
C LEU A 88 -6.54 -14.72 2.23
N CYS A 89 -5.94 -14.41 1.09
CA CYS A 89 -4.67 -13.69 1.04
C CYS A 89 -4.94 -12.23 1.42
N ARG A 90 -4.67 -11.88 2.68
CA ARG A 90 -4.79 -10.53 3.24
C ARG A 90 -3.50 -9.76 3.00
N SER A 91 -3.46 -9.00 1.90
CA SER A 91 -2.25 -8.29 1.50
C SER A 91 -1.84 -7.22 2.53
N ILE A 92 -0.53 -7.08 2.75
CA ILE A 92 0.05 -6.07 3.64
C ILE A 92 0.96 -5.13 2.84
N ALA A 93 0.81 -3.83 3.07
CA ALA A 93 1.51 -2.78 2.34
C ALA A 93 1.86 -1.61 3.26
N SER A 94 2.79 -0.77 2.81
CA SER A 94 3.03 0.52 3.43
C SER A 94 3.09 1.61 2.37
N SER A 95 2.68 2.81 2.74
CA SER A 95 2.62 3.96 1.84
C SER A 95 3.00 5.26 2.53
N VAL A 96 3.37 6.25 1.73
CA VAL A 96 3.75 7.59 2.16
C VAL A 96 2.82 8.60 1.50
N LEU A 97 2.14 9.40 2.33
CA LEU A 97 1.55 10.67 1.91
C LEU A 97 2.60 11.76 2.05
N ILE A 98 3.05 12.32 0.93
CA ILE A 98 4.09 13.34 0.92
C ILE A 98 3.43 14.72 0.85
N THR A 99 3.84 15.63 1.74
CA THR A 99 3.53 17.07 1.65
C THR A 99 4.82 17.82 1.31
N THR A 100 4.82 18.60 0.24
CA THR A 100 5.96 19.43 -0.19
C THR A 100 6.09 20.71 0.64
N SER A 101 7.24 21.38 0.58
CA SER A 101 7.48 22.65 1.28
C SER A 101 6.66 23.82 0.73
N ASP A 102 6.23 23.72 -0.53
CA ASP A 102 5.29 24.62 -1.18
C ASP A 102 3.83 24.10 -1.12
N ASP A 103 3.54 23.20 -0.17
CA ASP A 103 2.21 22.77 0.25
C ASP A 103 1.38 22.08 -0.85
N TYR A 104 2.00 21.09 -1.49
CA TYR A 104 1.34 20.13 -2.39
C TYR A 104 1.39 18.73 -1.79
N LEU A 105 0.32 17.97 -2.00
CA LEU A 105 0.30 16.52 -1.85
C LEU A 105 0.85 15.86 -3.11
N VAL A 106 1.58 14.77 -2.96
CA VAL A 106 2.18 14.00 -4.06
C VAL A 106 1.56 12.60 -4.14
N PHE A 107 1.11 12.24 -5.33
CA PHE A 107 0.58 10.92 -5.66
C PHE A 107 1.30 10.32 -6.87
N GLY A 108 1.29 9.00 -6.98
CA GLY A 108 1.79 8.28 -8.14
C GLY A 108 0.64 7.90 -9.08
N LYS A 109 0.83 8.09 -10.40
CA LYS A 109 -0.04 7.50 -11.41
C LYS A 109 0.64 6.26 -11.99
N MET A 110 0.02 5.10 -11.81
CA MET A 110 0.58 3.81 -12.22
C MET A 110 0.69 3.68 -13.75
N SER A 111 1.76 3.01 -14.19
CA SER A 111 2.05 2.81 -15.61
C SER A 111 1.11 1.79 -16.26
N LEU A 112 1.04 1.83 -17.60
CA LEU A 112 0.17 0.96 -18.39
C LEU A 112 0.58 -0.52 -18.34
N ASN A 113 1.75 -0.82 -17.81
CA ASN A 113 2.29 -2.18 -17.73
C ASN A 113 2.00 -2.84 -16.37
N THR A 114 1.28 -2.15 -15.48
CA THR A 114 0.90 -2.66 -14.16
C THR A 114 -0.51 -3.24 -14.14
N THR A 115 -0.85 -4.00 -13.10
CA THR A 115 -2.21 -4.53 -12.85
C THR A 115 -3.25 -3.41 -12.63
N PHE A 116 -2.82 -2.21 -12.25
CA PHE A 116 -3.68 -1.06 -11.92
C PHE A 116 -3.43 0.12 -12.86
N LYS A 117 -3.54 -0.13 -14.17
CA LYS A 117 -3.25 0.86 -15.22
C LYS A 117 -3.98 2.19 -14.99
N ASN A 118 -3.25 3.31 -15.05
CA ASN A 118 -3.77 4.68 -14.86
C ASN A 118 -4.40 4.98 -13.50
N ILE A 119 -4.32 4.07 -12.53
CA ILE A 119 -4.79 4.32 -11.16
C ILE A 119 -3.82 5.27 -10.46
N ILE A 120 -4.38 6.21 -9.71
CA ILE A 120 -3.68 7.14 -8.84
C ILE A 120 -3.66 6.53 -7.43
N LYS A 121 -2.45 6.43 -6.86
CA LYS A 121 -2.20 5.87 -5.54
C LYS A 121 -1.28 6.76 -4.71
N LEU A 122 -1.23 6.50 -3.40
CA LEU A 122 -0.11 6.94 -2.58
C LEU A 122 1.18 6.27 -3.08
N ILE A 123 2.32 6.89 -2.81
CA ILE A 123 3.63 6.29 -3.06
C ILE A 123 3.81 5.14 -2.06
N GLY A 124 4.07 3.93 -2.53
CA GLY A 124 4.05 2.75 -1.68
C GLY A 124 3.71 1.46 -2.41
N GLY A 125 3.93 0.35 -1.70
CA GLY A 125 3.83 -0.99 -2.26
C GLY A 125 3.69 -2.06 -1.18
N ALA A 126 3.68 -3.31 -1.65
CA ALA A 126 3.59 -4.47 -0.77
C ALA A 126 4.92 -4.72 -0.07
N PHE A 127 4.86 -5.42 1.07
CA PHE A 127 6.07 -5.82 1.76
C PHE A 127 6.88 -6.80 0.90
N SER A 128 8.19 -6.62 0.89
CA SER A 128 9.15 -7.52 0.25
C SER A 128 10.02 -8.22 1.29
N ASN A 129 10.80 -9.21 0.86
CA ASN A 129 11.75 -9.90 1.72
C ASN A 129 12.78 -8.94 2.36
N GLU A 130 13.05 -7.79 1.76
CA GLU A 130 14.05 -6.83 2.24
C GLU A 130 13.54 -5.98 3.42
N ASP A 131 12.23 -5.78 3.51
CA ASP A 131 11.56 -5.07 4.61
C ASP A 131 11.46 -5.92 5.87
N MET A 132 11.50 -7.23 5.63
CA MET A 132 11.20 -8.31 6.56
C MET A 132 12.45 -8.71 7.36
N LYS A 133 13.01 -7.73 8.07
CA LYS A 133 14.10 -7.92 9.04
C LYS A 133 13.52 -8.22 10.42
N GLN A 134 14.31 -8.87 11.30
CA GLN A 134 13.94 -9.10 12.72
C GLN A 134 13.75 -7.81 13.54
N ASN A 135 13.80 -6.62 12.93
CA ASN A 135 13.50 -5.36 13.58
C ASN A 135 11.98 -5.06 13.52
N LYS A 136 11.47 -4.29 14.47
CA LYS A 136 10.03 -3.96 14.57
C LYS A 136 9.56 -2.83 13.64
N GLU A 137 10.42 -2.35 12.75
CA GLU A 137 10.15 -1.21 11.85
C GLU A 137 9.76 -1.66 10.44
N ASN A 138 9.24 -2.87 10.25
CA ASN A 138 9.01 -3.45 8.91
C ASN A 138 8.15 -2.56 8.01
N ALA A 139 7.05 -2.00 8.53
CA ALA A 139 6.17 -1.11 7.77
C ALA A 139 6.88 0.19 7.35
N ARG A 140 7.65 0.78 8.27
CA ARG A 140 8.42 1.99 7.99
C ARG A 140 9.52 1.72 6.98
N ASN A 141 10.22 0.59 7.09
CA ASN A 141 11.24 0.16 6.12
C ASN A 141 10.64 -0.04 4.73
N CYS A 142 9.48 -0.70 4.65
CA CYS A 142 8.71 -0.84 3.40
C CYS A 142 8.38 0.53 2.79
N ALA A 143 7.79 1.43 3.58
CA ALA A 143 7.45 2.78 3.11
C ALA A 143 8.68 3.55 2.58
N LEU A 144 9.83 3.42 3.25
CA LEU A 144 11.08 4.08 2.84
C LEU A 144 11.72 3.46 1.60
N ARG A 145 11.67 2.12 1.47
CA ARG A 145 12.13 1.41 0.27
C ARG A 145 11.30 1.83 -0.94
N GLU A 146 9.98 1.76 -0.83
CA GLU A 146 9.05 2.14 -1.90
C GLU A 146 9.20 3.61 -2.29
N LEU A 147 9.40 4.51 -1.31
CA LEU A 147 9.66 5.92 -1.58
C LEU A 147 10.93 6.12 -2.43
N LYS A 148 11.96 5.32 -2.20
CA LYS A 148 13.20 5.33 -2.98
C LYS A 148 13.03 4.66 -4.34
N GLU A 149 12.28 3.57 -4.43
CA GLU A 149 12.07 2.79 -5.65
C GLU A 149 11.08 3.43 -6.62
N GLU A 150 10.08 4.15 -6.12
CA GLU A 150 9.06 4.76 -6.98
C GLU A 150 9.35 6.22 -7.31
N VAL A 151 9.94 6.95 -6.36
CA VAL A 151 10.18 8.40 -6.50
C VAL A 151 11.67 8.71 -6.64
N GLY A 152 12.56 7.82 -6.22
CA GLY A 152 14.00 8.09 -6.13
C GLY A 152 14.42 8.84 -4.85
N LEU A 153 13.49 9.06 -3.92
CA LEU A 153 13.73 9.89 -2.75
C LEU A 153 14.29 9.03 -1.61
N ASP A 154 15.59 9.16 -1.37
CA ASP A 154 16.27 8.46 -0.28
C ASP A 154 16.16 9.26 1.03
N TYR A 155 15.31 8.78 1.94
CA TYR A 155 15.06 9.43 3.23
C TYR A 155 16.32 9.59 4.09
N ASN A 156 17.32 8.69 4.01
CA ASN A 156 18.52 8.79 4.83
C ASN A 156 19.43 9.96 4.39
N SER A 157 19.39 10.29 3.10
CA SER A 157 20.09 11.46 2.55
C SER A 157 19.30 12.77 2.73
N TYR A 158 18.05 12.66 3.18
CA TYR A 158 17.06 13.71 3.09
C TYR A 158 16.55 14.16 4.46
N LYS A 159 16.43 15.48 4.69
CA LYS A 159 16.05 16.04 5.98
C LYS A 159 14.55 16.33 6.10
N GLY A 160 13.69 15.35 5.84
CA GLY A 160 12.24 15.41 6.07
C GLY A 160 11.81 14.95 7.46
N GLN A 161 10.52 15.08 7.78
CA GLN A 161 9.92 14.46 8.96
C GLN A 161 8.92 13.40 8.52
N LEU A 162 9.19 12.13 8.86
CA LEU A 162 8.27 11.01 8.67
C LEU A 162 7.59 10.67 10.00
N SER A 163 6.27 10.55 10.01
CA SER A 163 5.50 10.11 11.16
C SER A 163 4.46 9.06 10.77
N ASP A 164 4.11 8.17 11.69
CA ASP A 164 2.90 7.36 11.56
C ASP A 164 1.69 8.28 11.34
N TYR A 165 0.77 7.89 10.48
CA TYR A 165 -0.38 8.72 10.15
C TYR A 165 -1.71 7.97 10.26
N LEU A 166 -1.97 7.04 9.35
CA LEU A 166 -3.24 6.33 9.27
C LEU A 166 -2.99 4.85 8.96
N ILE A 167 -3.98 4.01 9.26
CA ILE A 167 -4.06 2.67 8.72
C ILE A 167 -5.26 2.62 7.78
N ALA A 168 -5.07 2.13 6.57
CA ALA A 168 -6.15 1.92 5.62
C ALA A 168 -6.36 0.44 5.33
N THR A 169 -7.60 0.03 5.10
CA THR A 169 -7.99 -1.33 4.78
C THR A 169 -8.94 -1.39 3.59
N ARG A 170 -9.43 -2.60 3.30
CA ARG A 170 -10.57 -2.89 2.45
C ARG A 170 -11.55 -3.73 3.27
N HIS A 171 -12.78 -3.85 2.78
CA HIS A 171 -13.77 -4.74 3.39
C HIS A 171 -13.18 -6.14 3.66
N ASN A 172 -13.68 -6.76 4.74
CA ASN A 172 -13.23 -8.05 5.24
C ASN A 172 -11.76 -8.08 5.68
N LEU A 173 -11.13 -6.93 5.98
CA LEU A 173 -9.70 -6.86 6.32
C LEU A 173 -8.81 -7.58 5.27
N SER A 174 -9.22 -7.52 4.00
CA SER A 174 -8.53 -8.18 2.88
C SER A 174 -7.22 -7.50 2.48
N PHE A 175 -6.94 -6.34 3.08
CA PHE A 175 -5.77 -5.52 2.83
C PHE A 175 -5.46 -4.67 4.06
N ILE A 176 -4.20 -4.49 4.41
CA ILE A 176 -3.77 -3.50 5.41
C ILE A 176 -2.66 -2.65 4.82
N ASN A 177 -2.82 -1.32 4.90
CA ASN A 177 -1.83 -0.34 4.51
C ASN A 177 -1.46 0.54 5.69
N PHE A 178 -0.18 0.53 6.07
CA PHE A 178 0.37 1.47 7.02
C PHE A 178 0.74 2.75 6.26
N ILE A 179 0.04 3.84 6.55
CA ILE A 179 0.26 5.13 5.89
C ILE A 179 1.08 6.02 6.81
N PHE A 180 2.21 6.50 6.28
CA PHE A 180 3.06 7.48 6.92
C PHE A 180 2.88 8.85 6.27
N LEU A 181 3.01 9.91 7.06
CA LEU A 181 3.04 11.29 6.56
C LEU A 181 4.49 11.74 6.48
N LEU A 182 4.93 12.11 5.28
CA LEU A 182 6.23 12.74 5.04
C LEU A 182 6.06 14.23 4.80
N LYS A 183 6.48 15.05 5.77
CA LYS A 183 6.66 16.49 5.56
C LYS A 183 8.02 16.73 4.92
N SER A 184 7.98 16.96 3.61
CA SER A 184 9.13 17.24 2.78
C SER A 184 9.47 18.74 2.82
N LYS A 185 10.74 19.05 3.02
CA LYS A 185 11.40 20.33 2.69
C LYS A 185 11.56 20.61 1.19
N LEU A 186 11.34 19.62 0.30
CA LEU A 186 11.42 19.84 -1.15
C LEU A 186 10.11 20.43 -1.66
N THR A 187 10.24 21.31 -2.63
CA THR A 187 9.13 21.85 -3.42
C THR A 187 8.61 20.79 -4.40
N LYS A 188 7.42 21.03 -4.95
CA LYS A 188 6.87 20.26 -6.07
C LYS A 188 7.87 20.14 -7.23
N SER A 189 8.55 21.23 -7.57
CA SER A 189 9.52 21.27 -8.68
C SER A 189 10.71 20.35 -8.43
N GLU A 190 11.28 20.39 -7.22
CA GLU A 190 12.41 19.55 -6.85
C GLU A 190 12.05 18.06 -6.81
N ILE A 191 10.88 17.70 -6.27
CA ILE A 191 10.40 16.31 -6.29
C ILE A 191 10.17 15.83 -7.74
N THR A 192 9.62 16.69 -8.60
CA THR A 192 9.45 16.36 -10.03
C THR A 192 10.79 16.06 -10.69
N ASN A 193 11.79 16.94 -10.51
CA ASN A 193 13.13 16.75 -11.08
C ASN A 193 13.79 15.47 -10.57
N LEU A 194 13.61 15.17 -9.28
CA LEU A 194 14.16 13.98 -8.63
C LEU A 194 13.54 12.70 -9.23
N PHE A 195 12.21 12.66 -9.37
CA PHE A 195 11.49 11.56 -10.00
C PHE A 195 11.91 11.34 -11.46
N GLU A 196 11.97 12.40 -12.28
CA GLU A 196 12.35 12.27 -13.69
C GLU A 196 13.81 11.82 -13.87
N THR A 197 14.71 12.33 -13.01
CA THR A 197 16.11 11.88 -12.97
C THR A 197 16.18 10.40 -12.62
N TYR A 198 15.42 9.96 -11.62
CA TYR A 198 15.38 8.57 -11.21
C TYR A 198 14.82 7.66 -12.31
N LYS A 199 13.70 8.05 -12.93
CA LYS A 199 13.08 7.33 -14.04
C LYS A 199 14.03 7.18 -15.23
N THR A 200 14.79 8.23 -15.56
CA THR A 200 15.82 8.16 -16.61
C THR A 200 16.92 7.15 -16.28
N ARG A 201 17.35 7.07 -15.01
CA ARG A 201 18.33 6.06 -14.58
C ARG A 201 17.80 4.64 -14.70
N LEU A 202 16.53 4.40 -14.38
CA LEU A 202 15.91 3.08 -14.57
C LEU A 202 15.89 2.68 -16.05
N ILE A 203 15.44 3.57 -16.92
CA ILE A 203 15.41 3.33 -18.37
C ILE A 203 16.82 3.00 -18.90
N ASN A 204 17.83 3.74 -18.47
CA ASN A 204 19.22 3.50 -18.88
C ASN A 204 19.79 2.15 -18.42
N ARG A 205 19.16 1.50 -17.42
CA ARG A 205 19.52 0.16 -16.92
C ARG A 205 18.69 -0.95 -17.54
N GLY A 206 17.67 -0.61 -18.35
CA GLY A 206 16.71 -1.57 -18.88
C GLY A 206 15.58 -1.91 -17.90
N ASP A 207 15.46 -1.17 -16.79
CA ASP A 207 14.40 -1.34 -15.80
C ASP A 207 13.17 -0.45 -16.14
N TYR A 208 12.02 -0.80 -15.56
CA TYR A 208 10.77 -0.06 -15.75
C TYR A 208 10.29 0.56 -14.43
N SER A 209 9.85 1.81 -14.50
CA SER A 209 9.17 2.48 -13.38
C SER A 209 7.73 1.98 -13.24
N GLU A 210 7.32 1.61 -12.03
CA GLU A 210 5.91 1.30 -11.71
C GLU A 210 5.01 2.52 -11.94
N LEU A 211 5.53 3.71 -11.64
CA LEU A 211 4.84 4.98 -11.85
C LEU A 211 5.16 5.56 -13.22
N ASN A 212 4.13 5.98 -13.94
CA ASN A 212 4.29 6.74 -15.17
C ASN A 212 4.62 8.21 -14.90
N SER A 213 3.90 8.82 -13.94
CA SER A 213 4.00 10.24 -13.62
C SER A 213 3.60 10.51 -12.18
N LEU A 214 4.05 11.63 -11.63
CA LEU A 214 3.53 12.17 -10.39
C LEU A 214 2.30 13.05 -10.63
N VAL A 215 1.37 13.03 -9.68
CA VAL A 215 0.19 13.91 -9.62
C VAL A 215 0.32 14.77 -8.38
N PHE A 216 0.16 16.07 -8.55
CA PHE A 216 0.27 17.05 -7.47
C PHE A 216 -1.05 17.76 -7.24
N VAL A 217 -1.49 17.81 -5.99
CA VAL A 217 -2.72 18.50 -5.58
C VAL A 217 -2.35 19.51 -4.51
N LYS A 218 -2.81 20.75 -4.63
CA LYS A 218 -2.56 21.74 -3.58
C LYS A 218 -3.19 21.24 -2.28
N ASN A 219 -2.47 21.33 -1.17
CA ASN A 219 -2.88 20.77 0.10
C ASN A 219 -3.91 21.67 0.83
N ASN A 220 -5.06 21.85 0.20
CA ASN A 220 -6.20 22.52 0.79
C ASN A 220 -7.50 21.81 0.43
N LYS A 221 -8.52 22.03 1.25
CA LYS A 221 -9.83 21.38 1.14
C LYS A 221 -10.44 21.51 -0.27
N LYS A 222 -10.37 22.69 -0.89
CA LYS A 222 -11.02 22.97 -2.18
C LYS A 222 -10.37 22.14 -3.29
N ASP A 223 -9.05 22.21 -3.41
CA ASP A 223 -8.32 21.52 -4.47
C ASP A 223 -8.35 20.00 -4.30
N ILE A 224 -8.34 19.52 -3.05
CA ILE A 224 -8.48 18.09 -2.75
C ILE A 224 -9.87 17.57 -3.13
N ILE A 225 -10.95 18.26 -2.76
CA ILE A 225 -12.31 17.86 -3.17
C ILE A 225 -12.44 17.85 -4.70
N ASN A 226 -11.99 18.92 -5.36
CA ASN A 226 -12.00 19.00 -6.81
C ASN A 226 -11.18 17.88 -7.46
N PHE A 227 -10.04 17.51 -6.89
CA PHE A 227 -9.27 16.35 -7.35
C PHE A 227 -10.08 15.06 -7.22
N LEU A 228 -10.69 14.79 -6.05
CA LEU A 228 -11.47 13.58 -5.81
C LEU A 228 -12.65 13.45 -6.79
N ASP A 229 -13.41 14.52 -6.99
CA ASP A 229 -14.59 14.53 -7.86
C ASP A 229 -14.23 14.29 -9.34
N ASN A 230 -13.09 14.83 -9.79
CA ASN A 230 -12.63 14.68 -11.19
C ASN A 230 -11.84 13.40 -11.46
N THR A 231 -11.54 12.61 -10.43
CA THR A 231 -10.68 11.42 -10.56
C THR A 231 -11.24 10.16 -9.93
N GLU A 232 -12.46 10.16 -9.42
CA GLU A 232 -13.05 9.06 -8.63
C GLU A 232 -12.79 7.66 -9.21
N ASN A 233 -13.11 7.43 -10.49
CA ASN A 233 -12.93 6.14 -11.17
C ASN A 233 -11.45 5.75 -11.46
N ARG A 234 -10.51 6.59 -11.04
CA ARG A 234 -9.06 6.43 -11.24
C ARG A 234 -8.32 6.41 -9.92
N LEU A 235 -8.98 6.40 -8.76
CA LEU A 235 -8.33 6.32 -7.46
C LEU A 235 -8.22 4.87 -7.00
N ILE A 236 -7.12 4.53 -6.30
CA ILE A 236 -7.08 3.27 -5.56
C ILE A 236 -8.12 3.28 -4.44
N SER A 237 -8.67 2.10 -4.12
CA SER A 237 -9.91 1.94 -3.34
C SER A 237 -10.00 2.74 -2.03
N TYR A 238 -8.91 2.88 -1.28
CA TYR A 238 -8.90 3.57 0.01
C TYR A 238 -8.57 5.06 -0.08
N LEU A 239 -8.06 5.55 -1.23
CA LEU A 239 -7.46 6.87 -1.33
C LEU A 239 -8.47 8.00 -1.12
N LYS A 240 -9.71 7.83 -1.61
CA LYS A 240 -10.77 8.82 -1.39
C LYS A 240 -11.01 9.05 0.10
N GLU A 241 -11.17 7.98 0.89
CA GLU A 241 -11.40 8.10 2.33
C GLU A 241 -10.19 8.66 3.07
N VAL A 242 -8.97 8.25 2.71
CA VAL A 242 -7.74 8.81 3.29
C VAL A 242 -7.68 10.33 3.08
N MET A 243 -8.04 10.80 1.88
CA MET A 243 -8.08 12.24 1.58
C MET A 243 -9.19 12.95 2.34
N LEU A 244 -10.40 12.40 2.42
CA LEU A 244 -11.50 12.99 3.19
C LEU A 244 -11.14 13.08 4.68
N VAL A 245 -10.46 12.07 5.23
CA VAL A 245 -9.87 12.13 6.58
C VAL A 245 -8.85 13.25 6.69
N HIS A 246 -7.92 13.34 5.73
CA HIS A 246 -6.85 14.34 5.73
C HIS A 246 -7.38 15.79 5.80
N ILE A 247 -8.49 16.07 5.10
CA ILE A 247 -9.14 17.40 5.11
C ILE A 247 -10.24 17.54 6.16
N ASN A 248 -10.29 16.66 7.16
CA ASN A 248 -11.27 16.65 8.24
C ASN A 248 -12.73 16.68 7.74
N GLN A 249 -13.02 16.03 6.62
CA GLN A 249 -14.39 15.79 6.11
C GLN A 249 -14.94 14.43 6.53
N LEU A 250 -14.06 13.51 6.93
CA LEU A 250 -14.41 12.22 7.49
C LEU A 250 -13.59 12.00 8.77
N MET A 251 -14.21 11.47 9.82
CA MET A 251 -13.45 11.03 10.98
C MET A 251 -12.91 9.64 10.73
N PRO A 252 -11.66 9.33 11.07
CA PRO A 252 -11.19 7.95 11.03
C PRO A 252 -12.01 7.05 11.97
N GLY A 253 -12.14 5.78 11.60
CA GLY A 253 -12.76 4.76 12.44
C GLY A 253 -11.87 4.32 13.60
N ASN A 254 -12.37 3.34 14.37
CA ASN A 254 -11.60 2.60 15.36
C ASN A 254 -11.29 1.20 14.82
N LEU A 255 -10.01 0.91 14.57
CA LEU A 255 -9.60 -0.37 13.98
C LEU A 255 -9.83 -1.54 14.94
N ILE A 256 -9.76 -1.33 16.25
CA ILE A 256 -9.99 -2.38 17.25
C ILE A 256 -11.45 -2.83 17.17
N GLU A 257 -12.38 -1.87 17.22
CA GLU A 257 -13.82 -2.15 17.08
C GLU A 257 -14.13 -2.82 15.74
N TYR A 258 -13.43 -2.43 14.66
CA TYR A 258 -13.63 -3.02 13.34
C TYR A 258 -13.14 -4.48 13.25
N ILE A 259 -12.03 -4.83 13.92
CA ILE A 259 -11.53 -6.21 13.95
C ILE A 259 -12.48 -7.13 14.71
N GLU A 260 -13.17 -6.65 15.74
CA GLU A 260 -14.09 -7.48 16.55
C GLU A 260 -15.38 -7.87 15.81
N ILE A 261 -15.74 -7.16 14.74
CA ILE A 261 -17.01 -7.33 14.02
C ILE A 261 -16.89 -7.93 12.62
N VAL A 262 -15.66 -8.18 12.14
CA VAL A 262 -15.34 -8.69 10.79
C VAL A 262 -14.75 -10.09 10.86
#